data_AF-A0A7R9XTB5-F1
#
_entry.id   AF-A0A7R9XTB5-F1
#
_cell.length_a   1.000
_cell.length_b   1.000
_cell.length_c   1.000
_cell.angle_alpha   90.00
_cell.angle_beta   90.00
_cell.angle_gamma   90.00
#
_symmetry.space_group_name_H-M   'P 1'
#
loop_
_entity.id
_entity.type
_entity.pdbx_description
1 polymer ?
#
loop_
_entity_poly.entity_id
_entity_poly.type
_entity_poly.pdbx_seq_one_letter_code
_entity_poly.pdbx_strand_id
1 'polypeptide(L)'
;PESTAEARYAAQAKERVADPPSILVKAAFGDDVRMFSVWSTIGFKDLQTSIATKFAFAGQFSIKYEDEEGNVKNVQSRNDFQKSIYATSTRLRAMEKPPLIPYVKLIIQELPKVEDIEVVDEDGNPVGLAPNEVVEIDEWILDFSSLFREHLGIDAEGHLDLHHEGTNLSNDLASGTSLTDEEAKEIRDAAIEKFQACAAATIFNWGNVHMCEARKKMDGGREPAKEQGGPPGSAIAIADEFDEVERLIGLAKERFEEAIAIKPDHHDSHIALAQRRYERSRLLSAAAGMSGDEGKVAKGHDAKKRIAEAEAEFVGAVADYKAVFATLPDEVPREKTEEEKAAFQALVDEAVARGDEPPTDEEPSTKGQVRVMLGNTLFEQSQLAARLGKEWKSMLDEALENFHEAGCAQEDIDNAVSMHYGTRMTAGGK
;
A
#
# COMPACT_ATOMS: atom_id res chain seq x y z
N PRO A 1 21.92 -46.71 -14.36
CA PRO A 1 20.87 -45.84 -13.76
C PRO A 1 21.14 -45.44 -12.30
N GLU A 2 22.03 -46.11 -11.57
CA GLU A 2 22.39 -45.74 -10.18
C GLU A 2 23.49 -44.66 -10.07
N SER A 3 24.31 -44.44 -11.12
CA SER A 3 25.45 -43.50 -11.01
C SER A 3 25.11 -42.01 -11.16
N THR A 4 23.86 -41.66 -11.48
CA THR A 4 23.43 -40.27 -11.69
C THR A 4 22.72 -39.68 -10.47
N ALA A 5 22.13 -40.50 -9.60
CA ALA A 5 21.50 -40.03 -8.36
C ALA A 5 22.55 -39.70 -7.29
N GLU A 6 23.57 -40.54 -7.14
CA GLU A 6 24.70 -40.27 -6.22
C GLU A 6 25.56 -39.09 -6.69
N ALA A 7 25.74 -38.92 -8.01
CA ALA A 7 26.44 -37.76 -8.56
C ALA A 7 25.66 -36.45 -8.36
N ARG A 8 24.33 -36.48 -8.40
CA ARG A 8 23.47 -35.32 -8.12
C ARG A 8 23.43 -34.99 -6.63
N TYR A 9 23.38 -35.98 -5.75
CA TYR A 9 23.52 -35.77 -4.30
C TYR A 9 24.91 -35.26 -3.91
N ALA A 10 25.97 -35.74 -4.56
CA ALA A 10 27.34 -35.27 -4.33
C ALA A 10 27.60 -33.86 -4.92
N ALA A 11 26.87 -33.46 -5.97
CA ALA A 11 26.90 -32.12 -6.54
C ALA A 11 26.13 -31.12 -5.65
N GLN A 12 24.92 -31.48 -5.19
CA GLN A 12 24.16 -30.66 -4.22
C GLN A 12 24.88 -30.54 -2.87
N ALA A 13 25.65 -31.55 -2.45
CA ALA A 13 26.48 -31.46 -1.24
C ALA A 13 27.72 -30.56 -1.41
N LYS A 14 28.14 -30.26 -2.65
CA LYS A 14 29.28 -29.37 -2.96
C LYS A 14 28.88 -27.90 -3.17
N GLU A 15 27.59 -27.61 -3.20
CA GLU A 15 27.02 -26.30 -3.52
C GLU A 15 26.22 -25.70 -2.36
N ARG A 16 26.53 -26.10 -1.11
CA ARG A 16 26.21 -25.26 0.04
C ARG A 16 27.12 -24.03 -0.05
N VAL A 17 26.58 -22.92 -0.54
CA VAL A 17 27.07 -21.58 -0.20
C VAL A 17 27.32 -21.62 1.30
N ALA A 18 28.58 -21.43 1.71
CA ALA A 18 28.92 -21.50 3.12
C ALA A 18 28.03 -20.49 3.85
N ASP A 19 27.25 -20.98 4.84
CA ASP A 19 26.41 -20.11 5.65
C ASP A 19 27.27 -18.91 6.11
N PRO A 20 26.75 -17.68 6.02
CA PRO A 20 27.52 -16.50 6.41
C PRO A 20 28.07 -16.69 7.83
N PRO A 21 29.28 -16.19 8.13
CA PRO A 21 29.91 -16.49 9.41
C PRO A 21 29.02 -16.07 10.57
N SER A 22 28.77 -17.00 11.50
CA SER A 22 28.07 -16.72 12.74
C SER A 22 28.92 -15.80 13.62
N ILE A 23 28.35 -14.68 14.03
CA ILE A 23 28.93 -13.70 14.94
C ILE A 23 28.33 -13.88 16.32
N LEU A 24 29.18 -14.04 17.33
CA LEU A 24 28.75 -14.01 18.73
C LEU A 24 28.58 -12.55 19.17
N VAL A 25 27.38 -12.18 19.59
CA VAL A 25 27.06 -10.88 20.14
C VAL A 25 27.02 -10.97 21.66
N LYS A 26 27.66 -10.01 22.33
CA LYS A 26 27.53 -9.76 23.77
C LYS A 26 26.83 -8.42 23.96
N ALA A 27 25.52 -8.48 24.21
CA ALA A 27 24.68 -7.32 24.47
C ALA A 27 24.62 -7.03 25.97
N ALA A 28 24.89 -5.78 26.36
CA ALA A 28 24.84 -5.33 27.74
C ALA A 28 23.78 -4.24 27.92
N PHE A 29 22.81 -4.48 28.80
CA PHE A 29 21.79 -3.53 29.23
C PHE A 29 21.95 -3.27 30.73
N GLY A 30 22.57 -2.14 31.08
CA GLY A 30 23.03 -1.90 32.45
C GLY A 30 23.97 -3.02 32.93
N ASP A 31 23.60 -3.69 34.02
CA ASP A 31 24.32 -4.84 34.56
C ASP A 31 23.88 -6.19 33.96
N ASP A 32 22.78 -6.24 33.20
CA ASP A 32 22.31 -7.47 32.53
C ASP A 32 23.08 -7.68 31.21
N VAL A 33 23.76 -8.82 31.10
CA VAL A 33 24.58 -9.16 29.94
C VAL A 33 24.11 -10.48 29.35
N ARG A 34 23.70 -10.44 28.08
CA ARG A 34 23.24 -11.61 27.33
C ARG A 34 24.10 -11.85 26.11
N MET A 35 24.38 -13.12 25.83
CA MET A 35 25.14 -13.53 24.65
C MET A 35 24.28 -14.39 23.72
N PHE A 36 24.37 -14.15 22.43
CA PHE A 36 23.65 -14.90 21.41
C PHE A 36 24.38 -14.81 20.06
N SER A 37 24.15 -15.80 19.21
CA SER A 37 24.73 -15.85 17.87
C SER A 37 23.78 -15.25 16.85
N VAL A 38 24.32 -14.48 15.92
CA VAL A 38 23.62 -13.95 14.75
C VAL A 38 24.46 -14.20 13.49
N TRP A 39 23.84 -14.19 12.32
CA TRP A 39 24.60 -14.21 11.08
C TRP A 39 25.31 -12.87 10.88
N SER A 40 26.51 -12.90 10.28
CA SER A 40 27.22 -11.66 9.93
C SER A 40 26.39 -10.77 9.00
N THR A 41 25.46 -11.33 8.24
CA THR A 41 24.59 -10.64 7.28
C THR A 41 23.24 -10.21 7.86
N ILE A 42 23.01 -10.37 9.16
CA ILE A 42 21.71 -10.08 9.80
C ILE A 42 21.20 -8.66 9.46
N GLY A 43 19.91 -8.56 9.16
CA GLY A 43 19.22 -7.28 8.98
C GLY A 43 19.10 -6.50 10.28
N PHE A 44 18.97 -5.18 10.21
CA PHE A 44 18.87 -4.34 11.41
C PHE A 44 17.62 -4.67 12.24
N LYS A 45 16.46 -4.85 11.59
CA LYS A 45 15.20 -5.24 12.25
C LYS A 45 15.33 -6.60 12.95
N ASP A 46 15.94 -7.60 12.31
CA ASP A 46 16.16 -8.92 12.90
C ASP A 46 17.13 -8.89 14.09
N LEU A 47 18.14 -8.01 14.04
CA LEU A 47 19.05 -7.76 15.15
C LEU A 47 18.29 -7.12 16.33
N GLN A 48 17.42 -6.13 16.06
CA GLN A 48 16.56 -5.54 17.08
C GLN A 48 15.62 -6.58 17.69
N THR A 49 14.94 -7.40 16.88
CA THR A 49 14.06 -8.48 17.34
C THR A 49 14.82 -9.52 18.18
N SER A 50 16.04 -9.88 17.76
CA SER A 50 16.91 -10.79 18.51
C SER A 50 17.25 -10.21 19.89
N ILE A 51 17.58 -8.93 19.97
CA ILE A 51 17.86 -8.23 21.23
C ILE A 51 16.60 -8.13 22.09
N ALA A 52 15.47 -7.72 21.53
CA ALA A 52 14.19 -7.60 22.25
C ALA A 52 13.74 -8.95 22.84
N THR A 53 13.87 -10.04 22.07
CA THR A 53 13.58 -11.40 22.55
C THR A 53 14.48 -11.78 23.72
N LYS A 54 15.75 -11.33 23.69
CA LYS A 54 16.67 -11.55 24.82
C LYS A 54 16.37 -10.62 25.98
N PHE A 55 15.93 -9.39 25.78
CA PHE A 55 15.64 -8.43 26.85
C PHE A 55 14.14 -8.09 26.87
N ALA A 56 13.31 -9.07 27.21
CA ALA A 56 11.85 -8.96 27.18
C ALA A 56 11.23 -7.86 28.08
N PHE A 57 12.05 -7.17 28.89
CA PHE A 57 11.65 -6.07 29.76
C PHE A 57 12.07 -4.69 29.23
N ALA A 58 12.86 -4.61 28.16
CA ALA A 58 13.25 -3.34 27.56
C ALA A 58 12.09 -2.81 26.70
N GLY A 59 11.65 -1.57 26.96
CA GLY A 59 10.73 -0.84 26.09
C GLY A 59 11.43 -0.42 24.78
N GLN A 60 11.35 0.85 24.40
CA GLN A 60 12.19 1.36 23.31
C GLN A 60 13.65 1.45 23.76
N PHE A 61 14.57 0.97 22.92
CA PHE A 61 16.01 0.98 23.21
C PHE A 61 16.83 1.41 22.00
N SER A 62 18.00 1.96 22.27
CA SER A 62 19.04 2.20 21.27
C SER A 62 20.15 1.17 21.39
N ILE A 63 20.74 0.81 20.24
CA ILE A 63 21.88 -0.12 20.15
C ILE A 63 23.11 0.72 19.85
N LYS A 64 24.18 0.52 20.62
CA LYS A 64 25.46 1.22 20.44
C LYS A 64 26.63 0.24 20.39
N TYR A 65 27.72 0.66 19.76
CA TYR A 65 28.99 -0.06 19.74
C TYR A 65 30.16 0.89 20.02
N GLU A 66 31.29 0.35 20.40
CA GLU A 66 32.55 1.09 20.58
C GLU A 66 33.37 0.96 19.30
N ASP A 67 33.73 2.08 18.66
CA ASP A 67 34.57 2.08 17.46
C ASP A 67 36.06 1.89 17.79
N GLU A 68 36.90 1.93 16.76
CA GLU A 68 38.36 1.69 16.88
C GLU A 68 39.08 2.71 17.77
N GLU A 69 38.52 3.90 17.90
CA GLU A 69 39.04 5.01 18.71
C GLU A 69 38.49 4.99 20.15
N GLY A 70 37.59 4.05 20.46
CA GLY A 70 36.93 3.96 21.75
C GLY A 70 35.68 4.84 21.86
N ASN A 71 35.22 5.46 20.76
CA ASN A 71 34.03 6.28 20.78
C ASN A 71 32.77 5.42 20.66
N VAL A 72 31.74 5.78 21.42
CA VAL A 72 30.45 5.09 21.36
C VAL A 72 29.63 5.63 20.18
N LYS A 73 29.25 4.75 19.26
CA LYS A 73 28.47 5.05 18.04
C LYS A 73 27.14 4.28 18.06
N ASN A 74 26.12 4.82 17.39
CA ASN A 74 24.83 4.15 17.24
C ASN A 74 24.90 3.08 16.15
N VAL A 75 24.15 2.00 16.35
CA VAL A 75 23.81 1.01 15.32
C VAL A 75 22.38 1.31 14.88
N GLN A 76 22.21 1.86 13.68
CA GLN A 76 20.89 2.19 13.11
C GLN A 76 20.64 1.50 11.76
N SER A 77 21.62 0.73 11.29
CA SER A 77 21.57 0.05 10.01
C SER A 77 22.41 -1.22 10.04
N ARG A 78 22.20 -2.09 9.05
CA ARG A 78 23.07 -3.25 8.81
C ARG A 78 24.52 -2.82 8.60
N ASN A 79 24.74 -1.68 7.93
CA ASN A 79 26.08 -1.13 7.69
C ASN A 79 26.78 -0.75 9.01
N ASP A 80 26.06 -0.14 9.96
CA ASP A 80 26.65 0.19 11.26
C ASP A 80 26.97 -1.07 12.08
N PHE A 81 26.15 -2.12 11.96
CA PHE A 81 26.49 -3.42 12.53
C PHE A 81 27.76 -4.01 11.89
N GLN A 82 27.94 -3.91 10.56
CA GLN A 82 29.20 -4.29 9.91
C GLN A 82 30.39 -3.50 10.45
N LYS A 83 30.24 -2.19 10.63
CA LYS A 83 31.30 -1.35 11.24
C LYS A 83 31.63 -1.81 12.66
N SER A 84 30.64 -2.27 13.43
CA SER A 84 30.88 -2.82 14.77
C SER A 84 31.67 -4.12 14.76
N ILE A 85 31.41 -5.00 13.78
CA ILE A 85 32.19 -6.23 13.55
C ILE A 85 33.62 -5.87 13.16
N TYR A 86 33.79 -4.91 12.24
CA TYR A 86 35.09 -4.43 11.80
C TYR A 86 35.91 -3.84 12.95
N ALA A 87 35.34 -2.90 13.70
CA ALA A 87 35.99 -2.29 14.86
C ALA A 87 36.41 -3.32 15.92
N THR A 88 35.54 -4.31 16.16
CA THR A 88 35.84 -5.45 17.05
C THR A 88 37.04 -6.24 16.53
N SER A 89 37.07 -6.58 15.23
CA SER A 89 38.16 -7.32 14.59
C SER A 89 39.49 -6.57 14.68
N THR A 90 39.50 -5.27 14.40
CA THR A 90 40.69 -4.40 14.51
C THR A 90 41.23 -4.40 15.94
N ARG A 91 40.36 -4.21 16.94
CA ARG A 91 40.75 -4.22 18.35
C ARG A 91 41.31 -5.57 18.80
N LEU A 92 40.69 -6.67 18.39
CA LEU A 92 41.17 -8.02 18.72
C LEU A 92 42.56 -8.31 18.14
N ARG A 93 42.86 -7.79 16.93
CA ARG A 93 44.19 -7.92 16.32
C ARG A 93 45.27 -7.11 17.03
N ALA A 94 44.90 -6.00 17.65
CA ALA A 94 45.82 -5.14 18.40
C ALA A 94 46.14 -5.67 19.82
N MET A 95 45.38 -6.65 20.33
CA MET A 95 45.60 -7.24 21.65
C MET A 95 46.73 -8.28 21.62
N GLU A 96 47.67 -8.22 22.57
CA GLU A 96 48.71 -9.25 22.74
C GLU A 96 48.12 -10.63 23.07
N LYS A 97 46.97 -10.66 23.75
CA LYS A 97 46.25 -11.88 24.14
C LYS A 97 44.74 -11.71 23.95
N PRO A 98 44.22 -11.96 22.74
CA PRO A 98 42.79 -11.87 22.49
C PRO A 98 42.00 -12.97 23.24
N PRO A 99 40.71 -12.74 23.55
CA PRO A 99 39.83 -13.75 24.13
C PRO A 99 39.70 -14.97 23.23
N LEU A 100 39.60 -16.15 23.84
CA LEU A 100 39.48 -17.44 23.14
C LEU A 100 38.23 -17.50 22.24
N ILE A 101 37.14 -16.86 22.67
CA ILE A 101 35.90 -16.73 21.90
C ILE A 101 35.68 -15.25 21.63
N PRO A 102 35.92 -14.76 20.40
CA PRO A 102 35.69 -13.37 20.05
C PRO A 102 34.19 -13.08 20.02
N TYR A 103 33.82 -11.87 20.42
CA TYR A 103 32.43 -11.40 20.40
C TYR A 103 32.38 -9.92 20.02
N VAL A 104 31.29 -9.52 19.37
CA VAL A 104 30.94 -8.12 19.15
C VAL A 104 30.20 -7.62 20.38
N LYS A 105 30.71 -6.55 21.00
CA LYS A 105 30.08 -5.94 22.17
C LYS A 105 29.06 -4.89 21.71
N LEU A 106 27.80 -5.08 22.09
CA LEU A 106 26.75 -4.09 21.91
C LEU A 106 26.30 -3.54 23.26
N ILE A 107 26.06 -2.25 23.32
CA ILE A 107 25.55 -1.53 24.49
C ILE A 107 24.09 -1.20 24.18
N ILE A 108 23.18 -1.73 25.00
CA ILE A 108 21.75 -1.49 24.89
C ILE A 108 21.40 -0.43 25.92
N GLN A 109 20.86 0.68 25.45
CA GLN A 109 20.45 1.78 26.30
C GLN A 109 18.96 1.98 26.17
N GLU A 110 18.25 1.92 27.30
CA GLU A 110 16.84 2.29 27.37
C GLU A 110 16.68 3.73 26.94
N LEU A 111 15.73 3.98 26.05
CA LEU A 111 15.36 5.34 25.71
C LEU A 111 14.40 5.83 26.81
N PRO A 112 14.63 7.03 27.38
CA PRO A 112 13.66 7.61 28.29
C PRO A 112 12.31 7.68 27.58
N LYS A 113 11.24 7.34 28.31
CA LYS A 113 9.90 7.62 27.83
C LYS A 113 9.79 9.13 27.67
N VAL A 114 9.13 9.58 26.60
CA VAL A 114 8.96 11.01 26.29
C VAL A 114 8.36 11.77 27.49
N GLU A 115 7.57 11.08 28.30
CA GLU A 115 6.91 11.56 29.53
C GLU A 115 7.88 11.92 30.69
N ASP A 116 9.11 11.39 30.70
CA ASP A 116 10.04 11.45 31.86
C ASP A 116 11.21 12.45 31.67
N ILE A 117 11.24 13.23 30.58
CA ILE A 117 12.33 14.18 30.31
C ILE A 117 11.98 15.57 30.86
N GLU A 118 12.56 15.96 32.00
CA GLU A 118 12.47 17.33 32.51
C GLU A 118 13.35 18.28 31.66
N VAL A 119 12.71 19.17 30.90
CA VAL A 119 13.39 20.21 30.14
C VAL A 119 13.77 21.35 31.10
N VAL A 120 15.05 21.74 31.12
CA VAL A 120 15.56 22.83 31.96
C VAL A 120 16.19 23.94 31.11
N ASP A 121 16.17 25.18 31.61
CA ASP A 121 16.85 26.31 30.97
C ASP A 121 18.37 26.26 31.20
N GLU A 122 19.08 27.25 30.65
CA GLU A 122 20.53 27.43 30.86
C GLU A 122 20.92 27.62 32.35
N ASP A 123 19.96 27.93 33.22
CA ASP A 123 20.14 28.10 34.67
C ASP A 123 19.69 26.86 35.49
N GLY A 124 19.24 25.79 34.83
CA GLY A 124 18.84 24.53 35.46
C GLY A 124 17.44 24.52 36.07
N ASN A 125 16.57 25.48 35.73
CA ASN A 125 15.18 25.51 36.18
C ASN A 125 14.25 24.80 35.18
N PRO A 126 13.21 24.08 35.64
CA PRO A 126 12.28 23.40 34.74
C PRO A 126 11.55 24.42 33.84
N VAL A 127 11.69 24.27 32.53
CA VAL A 127 10.96 25.05 31.53
C VAL A 127 9.97 24.09 30.89
N GLY A 128 8.68 24.30 31.14
CA GLY A 128 7.66 23.60 30.37
C GLY A 128 7.88 23.86 28.88
N LEU A 129 7.79 22.81 28.07
CA LEU A 129 7.89 22.90 26.61
C LEU A 129 6.97 24.00 26.10
N ALA A 130 7.53 24.95 25.34
CA ALA A 130 6.71 25.80 24.48
C ALA A 130 6.01 24.86 23.47
N PRO A 131 4.69 24.98 23.26
CA PRO A 131 3.99 24.07 22.39
C PRO A 131 4.58 24.17 20.97
N ASN A 132 4.97 23.02 20.43
CA ASN A 132 5.23 22.73 19.03
C ASN A 132 6.59 23.12 18.43
N GLU A 133 7.66 22.40 18.81
CA GLU A 133 8.65 21.97 17.80
C GLU A 133 9.36 20.67 18.22
N VAL A 134 8.56 19.63 18.43
CA VAL A 134 8.98 18.27 18.09
C VAL A 134 8.63 18.13 16.60
N VAL A 135 9.48 17.49 15.79
CA VAL A 135 9.01 16.94 14.50
C VAL A 135 8.10 15.76 14.86
N GLU A 136 6.94 16.08 15.41
CA GLU A 136 5.79 15.20 15.43
C GLU A 136 5.43 15.04 13.96
N ILE A 137 5.57 13.82 13.44
CA ILE A 137 4.65 13.42 12.39
C ILE A 137 3.30 13.52 13.09
N ASP A 138 2.55 14.59 12.81
CA ASP A 138 1.32 14.87 13.52
C ASP A 138 0.48 13.59 13.60
N GLU A 139 -0.18 13.32 14.73
CA GLU A 139 -1.11 12.20 14.84
C GLU A 139 -2.17 12.28 13.74
N TRP A 140 -2.57 13.49 13.31
CA TRP A 140 -3.46 13.64 12.15
C TRP A 140 -2.81 13.23 10.83
N ILE A 141 -1.48 13.30 10.66
CA ILE A 141 -0.75 12.77 9.48
C ILE A 141 -0.69 11.25 9.55
N LEU A 142 -0.50 10.68 10.75
CA LEU A 142 -0.56 9.21 10.93
C LEU A 142 -1.99 8.70 10.72
N ASP A 143 -3.00 9.36 11.26
CA ASP A 143 -4.41 9.08 11.04
C ASP A 143 -4.81 9.36 9.60
N PHE A 144 -4.33 10.44 8.98
CA PHE A 144 -4.51 10.70 7.55
C PHE A 144 -3.86 9.59 6.73
N SER A 145 -2.65 9.15 7.07
CA SER A 145 -2.00 8.05 6.37
C SER A 145 -2.74 6.73 6.56
N SER A 146 -3.29 6.46 7.73
CA SER A 146 -4.08 5.27 8.03
C SER A 146 -5.46 5.31 7.35
N LEU A 147 -6.14 6.45 7.37
CA LEU A 147 -7.40 6.70 6.65
C LEU A 147 -7.17 6.66 5.13
N PHE A 148 -6.04 7.18 4.64
CA PHE A 148 -5.66 7.12 3.23
C PHE A 148 -5.36 5.67 2.82
N ARG A 149 -4.70 4.87 3.67
CA ARG A 149 -4.47 3.43 3.48
C ARG A 149 -5.77 2.64 3.44
N GLU A 150 -6.65 2.85 4.43
CA GLU A 150 -7.92 2.13 4.58
C GLU A 150 -8.93 2.51 3.48
N HIS A 151 -9.02 3.79 3.13
CA HIS A 151 -9.98 4.27 2.12
C HIS A 151 -9.52 4.02 0.67
N LEU A 152 -8.22 3.83 0.42
CA LEU A 152 -7.70 3.57 -0.92
C LEU A 152 -7.22 2.13 -1.15
N GLY A 153 -7.19 1.29 -0.09
CA GLY A 153 -6.70 -0.09 -0.17
C GLY A 153 -5.20 -0.18 -0.49
N ILE A 154 -4.42 0.86 -0.20
CA ILE A 154 -3.00 0.94 -0.58
C ILE A 154 -2.13 0.34 0.53
N ASP A 155 -1.36 -0.70 0.18
CA ASP A 155 -0.28 -1.22 1.00
C ASP A 155 0.90 -0.22 1.05
N ALA A 156 1.01 0.48 2.18
CA ALA A 156 2.04 1.48 2.42
C ALA A 156 3.42 0.88 2.74
N GLU A 157 3.51 -0.38 3.16
CA GLU A 157 4.80 -1.04 3.44
C GLU A 157 5.42 -1.61 2.17
N GLY A 158 4.60 -2.01 1.19
CA GLY A 158 5.08 -2.55 -0.09
C GLY A 158 6.08 -1.63 -0.82
N HIS A 159 5.89 -0.31 -0.83
CA HIS A 159 6.83 0.60 -1.51
C HIS A 159 8.16 0.80 -0.77
N LEU A 160 8.14 0.76 0.58
CA LEU A 160 9.36 0.80 1.39
C LEU A 160 10.15 -0.51 1.22
N ASP A 161 9.46 -1.63 1.13
CA ASP A 161 10.06 -2.94 0.86
C ASP A 161 10.69 -2.99 -0.54
N LEU A 162 10.01 -2.47 -1.57
CA LEU A 162 10.56 -2.38 -2.93
C LEU A 162 11.84 -1.53 -2.99
N HIS A 163 11.88 -0.39 -2.29
CA HIS A 163 13.08 0.45 -2.23
C HIS A 163 14.24 -0.26 -1.50
N HIS A 164 13.95 -0.93 -0.39
CA HIS A 164 14.94 -1.70 0.36
C HIS A 164 15.47 -2.88 -0.46
N GLU A 165 14.61 -3.63 -1.14
CA GLU A 165 14.99 -4.73 -2.02
C GLU A 165 15.88 -4.25 -3.18
N GLY A 166 15.48 -3.19 -3.89
CA GLY A 166 16.29 -2.62 -4.97
C GLY A 166 17.66 -2.13 -4.49
N THR A 167 17.70 -1.53 -3.29
CA THR A 167 18.96 -1.10 -2.65
C THR A 167 19.83 -2.29 -2.25
N ASN A 168 19.24 -3.36 -1.71
CA ASN A 168 19.96 -4.58 -1.36
C ASN A 168 20.59 -5.22 -2.60
N LEU A 169 19.83 -5.39 -3.69
CA LEU A 169 20.33 -5.91 -4.97
C LEU A 169 21.48 -5.04 -5.52
N SER A 170 21.34 -3.71 -5.43
CA SER A 170 22.40 -2.77 -5.84
C SER A 170 23.68 -2.91 -5.01
N ASN A 171 23.54 -3.17 -3.70
CA ASN A 171 24.67 -3.40 -2.81
C ASN A 171 25.34 -4.75 -3.06
N ASP A 172 24.57 -5.79 -3.37
CA ASP A 172 25.09 -7.13 -3.74
C ASP A 172 25.90 -7.08 -5.04
N LEU A 173 25.49 -6.22 -5.98
CA LEU A 173 26.29 -5.93 -7.18
C LEU A 173 27.61 -5.22 -6.84
N ALA A 174 27.60 -4.35 -5.82
CA ALA A 174 28.76 -3.54 -5.42
C ALA A 174 29.73 -4.28 -4.48
N SER A 175 29.33 -5.39 -3.84
CA SER A 175 30.10 -6.07 -2.78
C SER A 175 31.34 -6.84 -3.25
N GLY A 176 31.72 -6.74 -4.53
CA GLY A 176 32.98 -7.30 -5.05
C GLY A 176 33.03 -8.82 -5.12
N THR A 177 31.87 -9.48 -5.05
CA THR A 177 31.69 -10.91 -5.29
C THR A 177 32.05 -11.21 -6.75
N SER A 178 32.79 -12.29 -7.02
CA SER A 178 33.14 -12.69 -8.39
C SER A 178 31.91 -13.27 -9.10
N LEU A 179 30.96 -12.41 -9.45
CA LEU A 179 29.80 -12.73 -10.28
C LEU A 179 30.25 -12.94 -11.72
N THR A 180 29.60 -13.86 -12.41
CA THR A 180 29.63 -13.90 -13.88
C THR A 180 28.94 -12.66 -14.46
N ASP A 181 29.22 -12.33 -15.72
CA ASP A 181 28.57 -11.19 -16.40
C ASP A 181 27.05 -11.38 -16.47
N GLU A 182 26.59 -12.63 -16.62
CA GLU A 182 25.19 -13.03 -16.62
C GLU A 182 24.52 -12.79 -15.26
N GLU A 183 25.09 -13.28 -14.16
CA GLU A 183 24.55 -13.07 -12.80
C GLU A 183 24.50 -11.59 -12.43
N ALA A 184 25.55 -10.83 -12.79
CA ALA A 184 25.59 -9.39 -12.56
C ALA A 184 24.52 -8.64 -13.36
N LYS A 185 24.16 -9.13 -14.56
CA LYS A 185 23.08 -8.58 -15.37
C LYS A 185 21.72 -8.87 -14.75
N GLU A 186 21.46 -10.09 -14.32
CA GLU A 186 20.20 -10.46 -13.67
C GLU A 186 19.92 -9.64 -12.41
N ILE A 187 20.93 -9.47 -11.54
CA ILE A 187 20.82 -8.64 -10.33
C ILE A 187 20.55 -7.16 -10.69
N ARG A 188 21.22 -6.63 -11.73
CA ARG A 188 20.97 -5.26 -12.21
C ARG A 188 19.55 -5.09 -12.74
N ASP A 189 19.10 -6.00 -13.59
CA ASP A 189 17.79 -5.93 -14.22
C ASP A 189 16.69 -6.02 -13.13
N ALA A 190 16.86 -6.89 -12.12
CA ALA A 190 15.97 -6.98 -10.96
C ALA A 190 15.98 -5.71 -10.10
N ALA A 191 17.13 -5.10 -9.85
CA ALA A 191 17.22 -3.84 -9.11
C ALA A 191 16.51 -2.69 -9.86
N ILE A 192 16.71 -2.61 -11.18
CA ILE A 192 16.03 -1.64 -12.05
C ILE A 192 14.52 -1.82 -11.96
N GLU A 193 14.03 -3.05 -12.08
CA GLU A 193 12.61 -3.36 -12.00
C GLU A 193 12.00 -2.90 -10.66
N LYS A 194 12.69 -3.15 -9.54
CA LYS A 194 12.25 -2.73 -8.21
C LYS A 194 12.20 -1.21 -8.04
N PHE A 195 13.21 -0.49 -8.55
CA PHE A 195 13.20 0.97 -8.53
C PHE A 195 12.12 1.57 -9.44
N GLN A 196 11.88 0.97 -10.62
CA GLN A 196 10.77 1.38 -11.48
C GLN A 196 9.41 1.19 -10.80
N ALA A 197 9.21 0.05 -10.12
CA ALA A 197 8.00 -0.21 -9.35
C ALA A 197 7.80 0.82 -8.23
N CYS A 198 8.83 1.11 -7.44
CA CYS A 198 8.78 2.12 -6.37
C CYS A 198 8.48 3.52 -6.91
N ALA A 199 9.10 3.90 -8.04
CA ALA A 199 8.88 5.22 -8.64
C ALA A 199 7.47 5.36 -9.24
N ALA A 200 6.99 4.35 -9.96
CA ALA A 200 5.63 4.34 -10.52
C ALA A 200 4.57 4.43 -9.42
N ALA A 201 4.72 3.64 -8.35
CA ALA A 201 3.86 3.68 -7.17
C ALA A 201 3.82 5.06 -6.49
N THR A 202 4.97 5.71 -6.33
CA THR A 202 5.06 7.04 -5.70
C THR A 202 4.26 8.06 -6.50
N ILE A 203 4.43 8.08 -7.82
CA ILE A 203 3.71 9.01 -8.71
C ILE A 203 2.21 8.66 -8.75
N PHE A 204 1.87 7.38 -8.79
CA PHE A 204 0.49 6.91 -8.70
C PHE A 204 -0.21 7.42 -7.44
N ASN A 205 0.43 7.30 -6.27
CA ASN A 205 -0.13 7.78 -5.01
C ASN A 205 -0.30 9.31 -4.99
N TRP A 206 0.61 10.05 -5.62
CA TRP A 206 0.43 11.49 -5.84
C TRP A 206 -0.83 11.77 -6.69
N GLY A 207 -1.05 11.03 -7.78
CA GLY A 207 -2.28 11.12 -8.57
C GLY A 207 -3.56 10.87 -7.74
N ASN A 208 -3.52 9.89 -6.83
CA ASN A 208 -4.64 9.57 -5.95
C ASN A 208 -4.98 10.69 -4.96
N VAL A 209 -3.99 11.47 -4.50
CA VAL A 209 -4.26 12.66 -3.66
C VAL A 209 -5.15 13.66 -4.41
N HIS A 210 -4.88 13.91 -5.68
CA HIS A 210 -5.73 14.79 -6.50
C HIS A 210 -7.14 14.22 -6.70
N MET A 211 -7.26 12.90 -6.91
CA MET A 211 -8.57 12.24 -7.01
C MET A 211 -9.37 12.32 -5.71
N CYS A 212 -8.72 12.13 -4.55
CA CYS A 212 -9.39 12.24 -3.24
C CYS A 212 -9.96 13.65 -3.03
N GLU A 213 -9.18 14.67 -3.36
CA GLU A 213 -9.65 16.06 -3.28
C GLU A 213 -10.81 16.32 -4.24
N ALA A 214 -10.73 15.80 -5.47
CA ALA A 214 -11.80 15.90 -6.47
C ALA A 214 -13.11 15.26 -5.96
N ARG A 215 -13.05 14.04 -5.42
CA ARG A 215 -14.21 13.33 -4.85
C ARG A 215 -14.85 14.10 -3.70
N LYS A 216 -14.03 14.59 -2.76
CA LYS A 216 -14.52 15.39 -1.62
C LYS A 216 -15.34 16.59 -2.09
N LYS A 217 -14.88 17.27 -3.14
CA LYS A 217 -15.61 18.40 -3.74
C LYS A 217 -16.88 17.93 -4.47
N MET A 218 -16.83 16.80 -5.18
CA MET A 218 -17.99 16.21 -5.85
C MET A 218 -19.07 15.73 -4.87
N ASP A 219 -18.73 15.34 -3.64
CA ASP A 219 -19.72 14.92 -2.63
C ASP A 219 -20.29 16.10 -1.82
N GLY A 220 -19.76 17.32 -2.07
CA GLY A 220 -20.08 18.55 -1.35
C GLY A 220 -19.43 18.64 0.02
N GLY A 221 -18.32 17.93 0.24
CA GLY A 221 -17.54 17.95 1.48
C GLY A 221 -18.25 17.32 2.68
N ARG A 222 -19.25 16.47 2.44
CA ARG A 222 -20.06 15.82 3.49
C ARG A 222 -19.53 14.44 3.81
N GLU A 223 -19.58 14.10 5.10
CA GLU A 223 -19.42 12.74 5.60
C GLU A 223 -20.66 12.38 6.45
N PRO A 224 -21.43 11.34 6.08
CA PRO A 224 -21.32 10.53 4.85
C PRO A 224 -21.74 11.30 3.59
N ALA A 225 -21.34 10.79 2.42
CA ALA A 225 -21.75 11.34 1.12
C ALA A 225 -23.27 11.37 0.98
N LYS A 226 -23.81 12.32 0.19
CA LYS A 226 -25.26 12.39 -0.03
C LYS A 226 -25.69 11.27 -0.97
N GLU A 227 -26.36 10.28 -0.43
CA GLU A 227 -26.90 9.15 -1.20
C GLU A 227 -28.35 9.35 -1.57
N GLN A 228 -28.77 8.70 -2.66
CA GLN A 228 -30.16 8.73 -3.10
C GLN A 228 -30.95 7.64 -2.38
N GLY A 229 -31.04 7.72 -1.05
CA GLY A 229 -31.83 6.78 -0.23
C GLY A 229 -31.51 5.29 -0.41
N GLY A 230 -30.30 4.97 -0.86
CA GLY A 230 -29.80 3.61 -1.11
C GLY A 230 -28.61 3.25 -0.22
N PRO A 231 -28.04 2.04 -0.36
CA PRO A 231 -26.84 1.62 0.37
C PRO A 231 -25.59 2.43 -0.04
N PRO A 232 -24.50 2.32 0.75
CA PRO A 232 -23.23 3.00 0.53
C PRO A 232 -22.75 2.90 -0.92
N GLY A 233 -22.56 4.03 -1.61
CA GLY A 233 -21.87 4.07 -2.90
C GLY A 233 -22.63 4.66 -4.10
N SER A 234 -23.93 4.93 -3.98
CA SER A 234 -24.69 5.70 -4.99
C SER A 234 -24.60 7.22 -4.75
N ALA A 235 -23.39 7.73 -4.51
CA ALA A 235 -23.18 9.12 -4.12
C ALA A 235 -23.71 10.08 -5.20
N ILE A 236 -24.43 11.13 -4.79
CA ILE A 236 -24.87 12.19 -5.68
C ILE A 236 -23.68 13.12 -5.91
N ALA A 237 -23.11 13.08 -7.10
CA ALA A 237 -22.11 14.06 -7.52
C ALA A 237 -22.77 15.45 -7.66
N ILE A 238 -22.09 16.50 -7.21
CA ILE A 238 -22.41 17.91 -7.45
C ILE A 238 -21.35 18.56 -8.33
N ALA A 239 -21.68 19.72 -8.90
CA ALA A 239 -20.83 20.45 -9.84
C ALA A 239 -20.59 21.91 -9.41
N ASP A 240 -20.71 22.23 -8.12
CA ASP A 240 -20.55 23.60 -7.61
C ASP A 240 -19.12 24.12 -7.80
N GLU A 241 -18.13 23.25 -7.68
CA GLU A 241 -16.70 23.54 -7.89
C GLU A 241 -16.17 22.92 -9.20
N PHE A 242 -17.00 22.87 -10.26
CA PHE A 242 -16.71 22.14 -11.51
C PHE A 242 -15.29 22.37 -12.05
N ASP A 243 -14.86 23.62 -12.22
CA ASP A 243 -13.58 23.94 -12.83
C ASP A 243 -12.39 23.43 -12.00
N GLU A 244 -12.51 23.44 -10.68
CA GLU A 244 -11.48 22.95 -9.78
C GLU A 244 -11.43 21.42 -9.76
N VAL A 245 -12.58 20.76 -9.75
CA VAL A 245 -12.65 19.29 -9.87
C VAL A 245 -12.06 18.84 -11.20
N GLU A 246 -12.40 19.51 -12.29
CA GLU A 246 -11.87 19.22 -13.63
C GLU A 246 -10.34 19.39 -13.68
N ARG A 247 -9.81 20.43 -13.02
CA ARG A 247 -8.36 20.65 -12.88
C ARG A 247 -7.68 19.52 -12.09
N LEU A 248 -8.25 19.10 -10.96
CA LEU A 248 -7.73 18.02 -10.12
C LEU A 248 -7.74 16.67 -10.85
N ILE A 249 -8.84 16.35 -11.52
CA ILE A 249 -8.98 15.16 -12.39
C ILE A 249 -7.93 15.19 -13.51
N GLY A 250 -7.64 16.37 -14.07
CA GLY A 250 -6.58 16.58 -15.06
C GLY A 250 -5.18 16.30 -14.50
N LEU A 251 -4.86 16.82 -13.31
CA LEU A 251 -3.58 16.54 -12.65
C LEU A 251 -3.41 15.06 -12.29
N ALA A 252 -4.47 14.41 -11.79
CA ALA A 252 -4.45 12.98 -11.51
C ALA A 252 -4.11 12.16 -12.76
N LYS A 253 -4.73 12.51 -13.89
CA LYS A 253 -4.44 11.89 -15.19
C LYS A 253 -2.95 11.99 -15.55
N GLU A 254 -2.37 13.19 -15.46
CA GLU A 254 -0.95 13.40 -15.77
C GLU A 254 -0.05 12.50 -14.90
N ARG A 255 -0.33 12.38 -13.60
CA ARG A 255 0.42 11.50 -12.70
C ARG A 255 0.28 10.03 -13.05
N PHE A 256 -0.92 9.56 -13.37
CA PHE A 256 -1.09 8.16 -13.76
C PHE A 256 -0.39 7.85 -15.09
N GLU A 257 -0.39 8.78 -16.05
CA GLU A 257 0.35 8.65 -17.31
C GLU A 257 1.89 8.65 -17.09
N GLU A 258 2.39 9.49 -16.18
CA GLU A 258 3.80 9.50 -15.76
C GLU A 258 4.21 8.16 -15.11
N ALA A 259 3.37 7.59 -14.23
CA ALA A 259 3.63 6.30 -13.60
C ALA A 259 3.72 5.16 -14.63
N ILE A 260 2.81 5.13 -15.63
CA ILE A 260 2.83 4.17 -16.73
C ILE A 260 4.07 4.35 -17.61
N ALA A 261 4.53 5.60 -17.82
CA ALA A 261 5.74 5.86 -18.58
C ALA A 261 7.01 5.30 -17.90
N ILE A 262 7.01 5.20 -16.56
CA ILE A 262 8.08 4.57 -15.78
C ILE A 262 7.98 3.04 -15.80
N LYS A 263 6.78 2.51 -15.57
CA LYS A 263 6.49 1.07 -15.54
C LYS A 263 5.22 0.77 -16.37
N PRO A 264 5.35 0.34 -17.63
CA PRO A 264 4.21 0.15 -18.54
C PRO A 264 3.17 -0.88 -18.08
N ASP A 265 3.59 -1.87 -17.29
CA ASP A 265 2.76 -2.92 -16.69
C ASP A 265 2.28 -2.56 -15.28
N HIS A 266 2.31 -1.27 -14.90
CA HIS A 266 1.76 -0.80 -13.62
C HIS A 266 0.22 -0.75 -13.68
N HIS A 267 -0.41 -1.90 -13.45
CA HIS A 267 -1.86 -2.11 -13.59
C HIS A 267 -2.70 -1.10 -12.78
N ASP A 268 -2.30 -0.76 -11.56
CA ASP A 268 -3.02 0.19 -10.70
C ASP A 268 -3.21 1.56 -11.36
N SER A 269 -2.20 2.05 -12.08
CA SER A 269 -2.32 3.32 -12.81
C SER A 269 -3.28 3.23 -14.00
N HIS A 270 -3.34 2.07 -14.67
CA HIS A 270 -4.32 1.89 -15.74
C HIS A 270 -5.75 1.78 -15.18
N ILE A 271 -5.94 1.07 -14.08
CA ILE A 271 -7.22 1.01 -13.35
C ILE A 271 -7.65 2.42 -12.92
N ALA A 272 -6.73 3.20 -12.35
CA ALA A 272 -7.02 4.57 -11.92
C ALA A 272 -7.32 5.52 -13.06
N LEU A 273 -6.74 5.34 -14.25
CA LEU A 273 -7.12 6.11 -15.44
C LEU A 273 -8.57 5.82 -15.86
N ALA A 274 -9.00 4.56 -15.83
CA ALA A 274 -10.38 4.17 -16.11
C ALA A 274 -11.34 4.77 -15.06
N GLN A 275 -10.98 4.65 -13.78
CA GLN A 275 -11.74 5.24 -12.67
C GLN A 275 -11.86 6.76 -12.78
N ARG A 276 -10.78 7.44 -13.19
CA ARG A 276 -10.77 8.89 -13.40
C ARG A 276 -11.76 9.31 -14.50
N ARG A 277 -11.91 8.51 -15.57
CA ARG A 277 -12.95 8.76 -16.59
C ARG A 277 -14.35 8.58 -16.04
N TYR A 278 -14.58 7.51 -15.28
CA TYR A 278 -15.84 7.27 -14.59
C TYR A 278 -16.21 8.42 -13.63
N GLU A 279 -15.29 8.91 -12.83
CA GLU A 279 -15.56 10.05 -11.93
C GLU A 279 -15.83 11.34 -12.72
N ARG A 280 -15.08 11.57 -13.82
CA ARG A 280 -15.35 12.72 -14.70
C ARG A 280 -16.73 12.62 -15.36
N SER A 281 -17.20 11.44 -15.76
CA SER A 281 -18.54 11.27 -16.33
C SER A 281 -19.64 11.62 -15.30
N ARG A 282 -19.42 11.32 -14.01
CA ARG A 282 -20.31 11.70 -12.91
C ARG A 282 -20.35 13.21 -12.70
N LEU A 283 -19.19 13.88 -12.69
CA LEU A 283 -19.11 15.35 -12.62
C LEU A 283 -19.87 16.01 -13.79
N LEU A 284 -19.65 15.53 -15.02
CA LEU A 284 -20.30 16.04 -16.22
C LEU A 284 -21.82 15.81 -16.19
N SER A 285 -22.25 14.65 -15.70
CA SER A 285 -23.67 14.33 -15.47
C SER A 285 -24.29 15.27 -14.44
N ALA A 286 -23.59 15.57 -13.35
CA ALA A 286 -24.03 16.56 -12.36
C ALA A 286 -24.15 17.96 -12.97
N ALA A 287 -23.16 18.41 -13.74
CA ALA A 287 -23.20 19.70 -14.42
C ALA A 287 -24.37 19.81 -15.42
N ALA A 288 -24.77 18.70 -16.03
CA ALA A 288 -25.93 18.62 -16.92
C ALA A 288 -27.29 18.58 -16.18
N GLY A 289 -27.30 18.52 -14.85
CA GLY A 289 -28.53 18.31 -14.06
C GLY A 289 -29.04 16.87 -14.07
N MET A 290 -28.19 15.90 -14.42
CA MET A 290 -28.55 14.47 -14.48
C MET A 290 -28.20 13.70 -13.20
N SER A 291 -27.58 14.36 -12.23
CA SER A 291 -27.28 13.84 -10.89
C SER A 291 -28.31 14.32 -9.86
N GLY A 292 -28.71 13.43 -8.94
CA GLY A 292 -29.65 13.73 -7.85
C GLY A 292 -31.08 14.13 -8.28
N ASP A 293 -31.89 14.52 -7.29
CA ASP A 293 -33.34 14.71 -7.46
C ASP A 293 -33.76 16.09 -8.02
N GLU A 294 -32.87 17.08 -8.03
CA GLU A 294 -33.22 18.46 -8.38
C GLU A 294 -33.23 18.77 -9.88
N GLY A 295 -32.41 18.08 -10.69
CA GLY A 295 -32.54 18.14 -12.16
C GLY A 295 -32.07 19.45 -12.80
N LYS A 296 -31.39 20.29 -12.02
CA LYS A 296 -30.99 21.63 -12.44
C LYS A 296 -29.62 21.57 -13.10
N VAL A 297 -29.54 22.10 -14.30
CA VAL A 297 -28.27 22.33 -15.00
C VAL A 297 -27.45 23.32 -14.18
N ALA A 298 -26.18 23.01 -13.95
CA ALA A 298 -25.26 23.89 -13.24
C ALA A 298 -25.07 25.21 -13.99
N LYS A 299 -24.90 26.31 -13.26
CA LYS A 299 -24.80 27.65 -13.85
C LYS A 299 -23.61 27.73 -14.79
N GLY A 300 -23.84 28.21 -16.02
CA GLY A 300 -22.78 28.38 -17.02
C GLY A 300 -22.50 27.13 -17.87
N HIS A 301 -23.22 26.03 -17.65
CA HIS A 301 -23.07 24.81 -18.42
C HIS A 301 -24.19 24.64 -19.47
N ASP A 302 -23.83 24.01 -20.60
CA ASP A 302 -24.79 23.53 -21.60
C ASP A 302 -25.07 22.04 -21.35
N ALA A 303 -26.33 21.70 -21.07
CA ALA A 303 -26.71 20.34 -20.71
C ALA A 303 -26.40 19.33 -21.82
N LYS A 304 -26.67 19.67 -23.08
CA LYS A 304 -26.46 18.75 -24.21
C LYS A 304 -24.98 18.44 -24.41
N LYS A 305 -24.13 19.47 -24.32
CA LYS A 305 -22.67 19.33 -24.37
C LYS A 305 -22.16 18.48 -23.22
N ARG A 306 -22.56 18.78 -21.98
CA ARG A 306 -22.14 18.03 -20.79
C ARG A 306 -22.59 16.56 -20.85
N ILE A 307 -23.80 16.29 -21.33
CA ILE A 307 -24.29 14.92 -21.57
C ILE A 307 -23.41 14.20 -22.60
N ALA A 308 -23.12 14.81 -23.74
CA ALA A 308 -22.28 14.20 -24.76
C ALA A 308 -20.85 13.91 -24.26
N GLU A 309 -20.28 14.81 -23.46
CA GLU A 309 -18.99 14.61 -22.81
C GLU A 309 -19.05 13.47 -21.77
N ALA A 310 -20.13 13.38 -20.98
CA ALA A 310 -20.32 12.32 -19.99
C ALA A 310 -20.46 10.95 -20.66
N GLU A 311 -21.25 10.84 -21.72
CA GLU A 311 -21.40 9.60 -22.49
C GLU A 311 -20.07 9.12 -23.07
N ALA A 312 -19.25 10.05 -23.60
CA ALA A 312 -17.92 9.73 -24.11
C ALA A 312 -16.98 9.23 -23.01
N GLU A 313 -17.02 9.83 -21.81
CA GLU A 313 -16.19 9.37 -20.69
C GLU A 313 -16.65 8.02 -20.13
N PHE A 314 -17.95 7.75 -20.04
CA PHE A 314 -18.44 6.40 -19.68
C PHE A 314 -17.97 5.34 -20.67
N VAL A 315 -18.12 5.58 -21.97
CA VAL A 315 -17.66 4.64 -23.01
C VAL A 315 -16.14 4.44 -22.92
N GLY A 316 -15.38 5.50 -22.68
CA GLY A 316 -13.94 5.44 -22.47
C GLY A 316 -13.57 4.62 -21.23
N ALA A 317 -14.23 4.85 -20.10
CA ALA A 317 -13.99 4.12 -18.85
C ALA A 317 -14.25 2.61 -19.03
N VAL A 318 -15.37 2.24 -19.67
CA VAL A 318 -15.69 0.83 -19.98
C VAL A 318 -14.61 0.18 -20.84
N ALA A 319 -14.14 0.88 -21.88
CA ALA A 319 -13.08 0.37 -22.75
C ALA A 319 -11.75 0.19 -21.99
N ASP A 320 -11.38 1.17 -21.16
CA ASP A 320 -10.15 1.14 -20.39
C ASP A 320 -10.19 0.01 -19.33
N TYR A 321 -11.31 -0.17 -18.62
CA TYR A 321 -11.47 -1.30 -17.69
C TYR A 321 -11.37 -2.66 -18.37
N LYS A 322 -12.02 -2.84 -19.53
CA LYS A 322 -11.93 -4.09 -20.30
C LYS A 322 -10.50 -4.35 -20.78
N ALA A 323 -9.78 -3.30 -21.19
CA ALA A 323 -8.39 -3.42 -21.63
C ALA A 323 -7.49 -3.88 -20.48
N VAL A 324 -7.61 -3.27 -19.30
CA VAL A 324 -6.82 -3.65 -18.11
C VAL A 324 -7.18 -5.04 -17.62
N PHE A 325 -8.47 -5.38 -17.57
CA PHE A 325 -8.92 -6.70 -17.16
C PHE A 325 -8.28 -7.81 -18.00
N ALA A 326 -8.12 -7.57 -19.32
CA ALA A 326 -7.49 -8.52 -20.23
C ALA A 326 -5.98 -8.69 -20.02
N THR A 327 -5.29 -7.75 -19.36
CA THR A 327 -3.85 -7.82 -19.09
C THR A 327 -3.51 -8.22 -17.67
N LEU A 328 -4.49 -8.19 -16.75
CA LEU A 328 -4.27 -8.58 -15.35
C LEU A 328 -3.83 -10.06 -15.26
N PRO A 329 -2.77 -10.36 -14.49
CA PRO A 329 -2.36 -11.73 -14.24
C PRO A 329 -3.45 -12.49 -13.46
N ASP A 330 -3.51 -13.81 -13.64
CA ASP A 330 -4.31 -14.65 -12.76
C ASP A 330 -3.67 -14.66 -11.37
N GLU A 331 -4.42 -14.27 -10.35
CA GLU A 331 -3.98 -14.35 -8.97
C GLU A 331 -3.99 -15.80 -8.52
N VAL A 332 -2.83 -16.29 -8.07
CA VAL A 332 -2.73 -17.58 -7.40
C VAL A 332 -2.96 -17.32 -5.92
N PRO A 333 -4.03 -17.85 -5.31
CA PRO A 333 -4.29 -17.65 -3.89
C PRO A 333 -3.09 -18.08 -3.08
N ARG A 334 -2.55 -17.17 -2.26
CA ARG A 334 -1.49 -17.53 -1.31
C ARG A 334 -2.08 -18.48 -0.28
N GLU A 335 -1.38 -19.57 0.02
CA GLU A 335 -1.78 -20.40 1.17
C GLU A 335 -1.69 -19.58 2.45
N LYS A 336 -2.85 -19.34 3.07
CA LYS A 336 -2.95 -18.73 4.39
C LYS A 336 -2.24 -19.62 5.41
N THR A 337 -1.49 -18.98 6.30
CA THR A 337 -0.86 -19.65 7.44
C THR A 337 -1.93 -20.18 8.40
N GLU A 338 -1.57 -21.12 9.26
CA GLU A 338 -2.50 -21.66 10.26
C GLU A 338 -2.97 -20.59 11.27
N GLU A 339 -2.16 -19.56 11.53
CA GLU A 339 -2.56 -18.39 12.33
C GLU A 339 -3.61 -17.54 11.63
N GLU A 340 -3.44 -17.27 10.33
CA GLU A 340 -4.42 -16.51 9.53
C GLU A 340 -5.75 -17.26 9.41
N LYS A 341 -5.72 -18.58 9.23
CA LYS A 341 -6.92 -19.42 9.24
C LYS A 341 -7.63 -19.42 10.59
N ALA A 342 -6.86 -19.50 11.69
CA ALA A 342 -7.42 -19.46 13.04
C ALA A 342 -8.03 -18.09 13.38
N ALA A 343 -7.39 -17.00 12.95
CA ALA A 343 -7.92 -15.64 13.10
C ALA A 343 -9.21 -15.44 12.30
N PHE A 344 -9.24 -15.93 11.05
CA PHE A 344 -10.45 -15.89 10.23
C PHE A 344 -11.59 -16.72 10.84
N GLN A 345 -11.30 -17.92 11.35
CA GLN A 345 -12.29 -18.74 12.04
C GLN A 345 -12.85 -18.05 13.29
N ALA A 346 -12.03 -17.31 14.03
CA ALA A 346 -12.50 -16.53 15.18
C ALA A 346 -13.48 -15.42 14.77
N LEU A 347 -13.25 -14.75 13.63
CA LEU A 347 -14.17 -13.75 13.08
C LEU A 347 -15.49 -14.39 12.62
N VAL A 348 -15.43 -15.57 12.02
CA VAL A 348 -16.62 -16.37 11.65
C VAL A 348 -17.42 -16.74 12.89
N ASP A 349 -16.77 -17.26 13.93
CA ASP A 349 -17.43 -17.66 15.17
C ASP A 349 -18.07 -16.45 15.87
N GLU A 350 -17.43 -15.28 15.82
CA GLU A 350 -17.94 -14.02 16.37
C GLU A 350 -19.15 -13.49 15.58
N ALA A 351 -19.10 -13.50 14.25
CA ALA A 351 -20.23 -13.12 13.39
C ALA A 351 -21.44 -14.05 13.63
N VAL A 352 -21.21 -15.36 13.68
CA VAL A 352 -22.26 -16.36 13.98
C VAL A 352 -22.85 -16.13 15.38
N ALA A 353 -22.02 -15.79 16.38
CA ALA A 353 -22.50 -15.51 17.74
C ALA A 353 -23.35 -14.23 17.81
N ARG A 354 -23.09 -13.24 16.95
CA ARG A 354 -23.90 -12.03 16.79
C ARG A 354 -25.15 -12.24 15.94
N GLY A 355 -25.24 -13.35 15.21
CA GLY A 355 -26.29 -13.60 14.21
C GLY A 355 -26.06 -12.83 12.90
N ASP A 356 -24.84 -12.34 12.68
CA ASP A 356 -24.42 -11.70 11.44
C ASP A 356 -24.02 -12.76 10.40
N GLU A 357 -23.97 -12.36 9.14
CA GLU A 357 -23.46 -13.22 8.07
C GLU A 357 -21.95 -13.43 8.26
N PRO A 358 -21.45 -14.67 8.22
CA PRO A 358 -20.03 -14.94 8.41
C PRO A 358 -19.20 -14.29 7.30
N PRO A 359 -18.04 -13.70 7.63
CA PRO A 359 -17.15 -13.13 6.62
C PRO A 359 -16.70 -14.20 5.62
N THR A 360 -16.39 -13.80 4.39
CA THR A 360 -15.87 -14.69 3.35
C THR A 360 -14.36 -14.83 3.46
N ASP A 361 -13.83 -16.06 3.29
CA ASP A 361 -12.38 -16.32 3.35
C ASP A 361 -11.67 -15.91 2.05
N GLU A 362 -12.45 -15.52 1.05
CA GLU A 362 -11.97 -15.04 -0.24
C GLU A 362 -11.57 -13.57 -0.12
N GLU A 363 -10.26 -13.30 -0.18
CA GLU A 363 -9.77 -11.95 -0.43
C GLU A 363 -10.26 -11.50 -1.81
N PRO A 364 -10.83 -10.28 -1.93
CA PRO A 364 -11.31 -9.80 -3.21
C PRO A 364 -10.12 -9.64 -4.16
N SER A 365 -10.04 -10.51 -5.16
CA SER A 365 -8.99 -10.44 -6.18
C SER A 365 -9.02 -9.11 -6.93
N THR A 366 -7.88 -8.64 -7.43
CA THR A 366 -7.79 -7.44 -8.29
C THR A 366 -8.72 -7.57 -9.49
N LYS A 367 -8.82 -8.77 -10.08
CA LYS A 367 -9.79 -9.05 -11.17
C LYS A 367 -11.24 -8.89 -10.72
N GLY A 368 -11.59 -9.39 -9.54
CA GLY A 368 -12.91 -9.18 -8.92
C GLY A 368 -13.19 -7.70 -8.72
N GLN A 369 -12.23 -6.94 -8.18
CA GLN A 369 -12.36 -5.50 -7.99
C GLN A 369 -12.57 -4.74 -9.31
N VAL A 370 -11.79 -5.06 -10.36
CA VAL A 370 -11.98 -4.45 -11.69
C VAL A 370 -13.35 -4.79 -12.28
N ARG A 371 -13.87 -6.01 -12.07
CA ARG A 371 -15.25 -6.36 -12.46
C ARG A 371 -16.28 -5.51 -11.74
N VAL A 372 -16.15 -5.29 -10.43
CA VAL A 372 -17.05 -4.40 -9.68
C VAL A 372 -16.99 -2.97 -10.24
N MET A 373 -15.79 -2.45 -10.51
CA MET A 373 -15.62 -1.10 -11.07
C MET A 373 -16.22 -0.95 -12.48
N LEU A 374 -16.04 -1.97 -13.33
CA LEU A 374 -16.66 -2.05 -14.65
C LEU A 374 -18.19 -2.13 -14.55
N GLY A 375 -18.70 -2.98 -13.66
CA GLY A 375 -20.13 -3.12 -13.37
C GLY A 375 -20.75 -1.80 -12.91
N ASN A 376 -20.13 -1.10 -11.98
CA ASN A 376 -20.58 0.22 -11.51
C ASN A 376 -20.61 1.26 -12.64
N THR A 377 -19.59 1.26 -13.50
CA THR A 377 -19.50 2.16 -14.65
C THR A 377 -20.65 1.92 -15.63
N LEU A 378 -20.89 0.66 -15.99
CA LEU A 378 -21.99 0.25 -16.88
C LEU A 378 -23.36 0.53 -16.25
N PHE A 379 -23.49 0.29 -14.94
CA PHE A 379 -24.72 0.55 -14.20
C PHE A 379 -25.07 2.05 -14.21
N GLU A 380 -24.14 2.95 -13.87
CA GLU A 380 -24.40 4.38 -13.93
C GLU A 380 -24.59 4.89 -15.37
N GLN A 381 -23.84 4.37 -16.34
CA GLN A 381 -24.05 4.68 -17.75
C GLN A 381 -25.47 4.32 -18.21
N SER A 382 -25.97 3.14 -17.81
CA SER A 382 -27.31 2.68 -18.13
C SER A 382 -28.39 3.56 -17.48
N GLN A 383 -28.18 4.03 -16.24
CA GLN A 383 -29.09 4.99 -15.60
C GLN A 383 -29.15 6.33 -16.36
N LEU A 384 -28.00 6.85 -16.80
CA LEU A 384 -27.95 8.07 -17.61
C LEU A 384 -28.70 7.86 -18.93
N ALA A 385 -28.42 6.77 -19.64
CA ALA A 385 -29.08 6.42 -20.90
C ALA A 385 -30.60 6.28 -20.74
N ALA A 386 -31.05 5.65 -19.65
CA ALA A 386 -32.46 5.52 -19.31
C ALA A 386 -33.15 6.87 -19.10
N ARG A 387 -32.52 7.78 -18.33
CA ARG A 387 -33.03 9.15 -18.13
C ARG A 387 -33.10 9.96 -19.43
N LEU A 388 -32.28 9.62 -20.43
CA LEU A 388 -32.27 10.23 -21.75
C LEU A 388 -33.23 9.55 -22.74
N GLY A 389 -33.93 8.48 -22.34
CA GLY A 389 -34.80 7.70 -23.23
C GLY A 389 -34.04 6.93 -24.31
N LYS A 390 -32.77 6.59 -24.08
CA LYS A 390 -31.91 5.81 -24.99
C LYS A 390 -31.98 4.31 -24.64
N GLU A 391 -31.32 3.46 -25.43
CA GLU A 391 -31.13 2.05 -25.08
C GLU A 391 -30.19 1.95 -23.86
N TRP A 392 -30.57 1.15 -22.87
CA TRP A 392 -29.87 1.04 -21.59
C TRP A 392 -29.87 -0.38 -21.01
N LYS A 393 -30.72 -1.28 -21.51
CA LYS A 393 -30.93 -2.60 -20.94
C LYS A 393 -29.71 -3.48 -21.14
N SER A 394 -29.10 -3.42 -22.33
CA SER A 394 -27.89 -4.18 -22.62
C SER A 394 -26.73 -3.82 -21.68
N MET A 395 -26.60 -2.53 -21.34
CA MET A 395 -25.58 -2.03 -20.41
C MET A 395 -25.88 -2.50 -18.97
N LEU A 396 -27.15 -2.51 -18.56
CA LEU A 396 -27.53 -3.04 -17.25
C LEU A 396 -27.28 -4.55 -17.17
N ASP A 397 -27.67 -5.32 -18.18
CA ASP A 397 -27.45 -6.76 -18.22
C ASP A 397 -25.95 -7.09 -18.08
N GLU A 398 -25.09 -6.35 -18.80
CA GLU A 398 -23.63 -6.50 -18.68
C GLU A 398 -23.10 -6.07 -17.30
N ALA A 399 -23.67 -5.03 -16.69
CA ALA A 399 -23.30 -4.62 -15.34
C ALA A 399 -23.59 -5.73 -14.31
N LEU A 400 -24.77 -6.33 -14.40
CA LEU A 400 -25.20 -7.41 -13.50
C LEU A 400 -24.33 -8.67 -13.68
N GLU A 401 -24.00 -9.02 -14.93
CA GLU A 401 -23.07 -10.11 -15.22
C GLU A 401 -21.72 -9.88 -14.54
N ASN A 402 -21.16 -8.67 -14.62
CA ASN A 402 -19.91 -8.33 -13.94
C ASN A 402 -20.01 -8.42 -12.41
N PHE A 403 -21.12 -7.99 -11.79
CA PHE A 403 -21.30 -8.12 -10.34
C PHE A 403 -21.41 -9.59 -9.91
N HIS A 404 -22.16 -10.42 -10.65
CA HIS A 404 -22.23 -11.85 -10.39
C HIS A 404 -20.86 -12.52 -10.52
N GLU A 405 -20.13 -12.19 -11.59
CA GLU A 405 -18.81 -12.73 -11.85
C GLU A 405 -17.73 -12.21 -10.87
N ALA A 406 -17.97 -11.10 -10.20
CA ALA A 406 -17.14 -10.58 -9.12
C ALA A 406 -17.44 -11.22 -7.75
N GLY A 407 -18.50 -12.03 -7.64
CA GLY A 407 -18.92 -12.63 -6.39
C GLY A 407 -19.70 -11.69 -5.45
N CYS A 408 -20.27 -10.60 -5.96
CA CYS A 408 -21.11 -9.71 -5.15
C CYS A 408 -22.34 -10.46 -4.59
N ALA A 409 -22.77 -10.11 -3.37
CA ALA A 409 -23.94 -10.70 -2.74
C ALA A 409 -25.21 -10.45 -3.56
N GLN A 410 -26.06 -11.46 -3.70
CA GLN A 410 -27.30 -11.34 -4.50
C GLN A 410 -28.23 -10.25 -3.95
N GLU A 411 -28.27 -10.07 -2.62
CA GLU A 411 -29.07 -9.02 -1.98
C GLU A 411 -28.62 -7.62 -2.41
N ASP A 412 -27.30 -7.38 -2.50
CA ASP A 412 -26.76 -6.10 -2.97
C ASP A 412 -27.09 -5.85 -4.44
N ILE A 413 -27.03 -6.89 -5.28
CA ILE A 413 -27.40 -6.82 -6.69
C ILE A 413 -28.90 -6.51 -6.83
N ASP A 414 -29.76 -7.20 -6.10
CA ASP A 414 -31.22 -6.99 -6.12
C ASP A 414 -31.58 -5.57 -5.64
N ASN A 415 -30.91 -5.10 -4.59
CA ASN A 415 -31.04 -3.72 -4.09
C ASN A 415 -30.61 -2.71 -5.15
N ALA A 416 -29.47 -2.91 -5.82
CA ALA A 416 -29.01 -2.05 -6.91
C ALA A 416 -30.02 -2.00 -8.06
N VAL A 417 -30.53 -3.14 -8.52
CA VAL A 417 -31.56 -3.22 -9.57
C VAL A 417 -32.82 -2.47 -9.18
N SER A 418 -33.28 -2.60 -7.93
CA SER A 418 -34.46 -1.88 -7.44
C SER A 418 -34.32 -0.35 -7.55
N MET A 419 -33.10 0.16 -7.41
CA MET A 419 -32.77 1.58 -7.47
C MET A 419 -32.54 2.10 -8.89
N HIS A 420 -32.17 1.23 -9.84
CA HIS A 420 -31.98 1.60 -11.25
C HIS A 420 -33.23 2.29 -11.84
N TYR A 421 -34.41 1.82 -11.43
CA TYR A 421 -35.71 2.35 -11.83
C TYR A 421 -36.18 3.58 -11.03
N GLY A 422 -35.27 4.30 -10.36
CA GLY A 422 -35.56 5.37 -9.39
C GLY A 422 -36.65 6.39 -9.80
N THR A 423 -37.13 7.17 -8.83
CA THR A 423 -38.35 8.01 -8.82
C THR A 423 -38.63 8.85 -10.08
N ARG A 424 -37.60 9.21 -10.86
CA ARG A 424 -37.73 9.93 -12.14
C ARG A 424 -38.21 9.09 -13.32
N MET A 425 -37.91 7.79 -13.33
CA MET A 425 -38.43 6.87 -14.34
C MET A 425 -39.95 6.70 -14.19
N THR A 426 -40.47 6.70 -12.95
CA THR A 426 -41.92 6.67 -12.69
C THR A 426 -42.65 7.96 -13.05
N ALA A 427 -41.96 9.11 -13.05
CA ALA A 427 -42.55 10.40 -13.39
C ALA A 427 -42.60 10.67 -14.93
N GLY A 428 -41.77 9.98 -15.70
CA GLY A 428 -41.74 10.08 -17.18
C GLY A 428 -42.61 9.04 -17.91
N GLY A 429 -43.24 8.12 -17.18
CA GLY A 429 -44.17 7.13 -17.72
C GLY A 429 -45.60 7.65 -17.84
N LYS A 430 -45.82 8.64 -18.72
CA LYS A 430 -47.13 8.91 -19.33
C LYS A 430 -46.99 9.31 -20.78
#